data_AF-A0A955VJC3-F1
#
_entry.id   AF-A0A955VJC3-F1
#
_cell.length_a   1.000
_cell.length_b   1.000
_cell.length_c   1.000
_cell.angle_alpha   90.00
_cell.angle_beta   90.00
_cell.angle_gamma   90.00
#
_symmetry.space_group_name_H-M   'P 1'
#
loop_
_entity.id
_entity.type
_entity.pdbx_description
1 polymer ?
#
loop_
_entity_poly.entity_id
_entity_poly.type
_entity_poly.pdbx_seq_one_letter_code
_entity_poly.pdbx_strand_id
1 'polypeptide(L)'
;EIQGLMEENEQYAVETKNVEEIEHGKITVQRLLKDLQKQLPQVKQLVKRNQLDAGLLQKAEDQVHHAKEAIRDGNLRELKELEKSLERSISIFAGILSLN
;
A
#
# COMPACT_ATOMS: atom_id res chain seq x y z
N GLU A 1 16.56 15.19 -40.02
CA GLU A 1 15.15 15.00 -39.59
C GLU A 1 14.81 13.61 -39.04
N ILE A 2 15.70 12.61 -39.10
CA ILE A 2 15.45 11.27 -38.50
C ILE A 2 15.74 11.22 -36.99
N GLN A 3 16.62 12.08 -36.47
CA GLN A 3 17.02 12.08 -35.05
C GLN A 3 15.91 12.56 -34.09
N GLY A 4 15.12 13.56 -34.47
CA GLY A 4 14.02 14.07 -33.61
C GLY A 4 12.88 13.07 -33.41
N LEU A 5 12.62 12.22 -34.42
CA LEU A 5 11.60 11.17 -34.33
C LEU A 5 11.99 10.02 -33.39
N MET A 6 13.29 9.79 -33.15
CA MET A 6 13.74 8.77 -32.20
C MET A 6 13.65 9.26 -30.75
N GLU A 7 14.00 10.53 -30.50
CA GLU A 7 13.93 11.13 -29.16
C GLU A 7 12.47 11.27 -28.65
N GLU A 8 11.53 11.65 -29.52
CA GLU A 8 10.11 11.70 -29.16
C GLU A 8 9.55 10.31 -28.79
N ASN A 9 9.97 9.25 -29.50
CA ASN A 9 9.53 7.89 -29.22
C ASN A 9 10.07 7.34 -27.89
N GLU A 10 11.32 7.63 -27.54
CA GLU A 10 11.90 7.21 -26.26
C GLU A 10 11.20 7.89 -25.08
N GLN A 11 10.90 9.18 -25.20
CA GLN A 11 10.21 9.93 -24.15
C GLN A 11 8.78 9.43 -23.94
N TYR A 12 8.02 9.19 -25.01
CA TYR A 12 6.69 8.58 -24.94
C TYR A 12 6.70 7.18 -24.29
N ALA A 13 7.70 6.35 -24.60
CA ALA A 13 7.83 5.03 -24.01
C ALA A 13 8.10 5.09 -22.49
N VAL A 14 8.94 6.03 -22.03
CA VAL A 14 9.22 6.25 -20.61
C VAL A 14 8.00 6.76 -19.86
N GLU A 15 7.27 7.72 -20.43
CA GLU A 15 6.04 8.26 -19.83
C GLU A 15 4.96 7.18 -19.69
N THR A 16 4.76 6.37 -20.73
CA THR A 16 3.78 5.27 -20.72
C THR A 16 4.11 4.24 -19.63
N LYS A 17 5.38 3.84 -19.54
CA LYS A 17 5.84 2.89 -18.53
C LYS A 17 5.62 3.40 -17.10
N ASN A 18 5.87 4.69 -16.85
CA ASN A 18 5.64 5.28 -15.53
C ASN A 18 4.16 5.30 -15.16
N VAL A 19 3.27 5.57 -16.11
CA VAL A 19 1.81 5.53 -15.89
C VAL A 19 1.36 4.11 -15.54
N GLU A 20 1.83 3.10 -16.28
CA GLU A 20 1.51 1.69 -16.00
C GLU A 20 2.00 1.25 -14.61
N GLU A 21 3.23 1.62 -14.24
CA GLU A 21 3.78 1.31 -12.91
C GLU A 21 2.98 1.98 -11.78
N ILE A 22 2.52 3.22 -11.97
CA ILE A 22 1.68 3.93 -11.00
C ILE A 22 0.34 3.22 -10.85
N GLU A 23 -0.34 2.88 -11.95
CA GLU A 23 -1.64 2.19 -11.89
C GLU A 23 -1.52 0.80 -11.25
N HIS A 24 -0.46 0.06 -11.60
CA HIS A 24 -0.17 -1.22 -10.94
C HIS A 24 0.09 -1.05 -9.44
N GLY A 25 0.84 0.00 -9.05
CA GLY A 25 1.07 0.36 -7.65
C GLY A 25 -0.22 0.67 -6.90
N LYS A 26 -1.10 1.49 -7.49
CA LYS A 26 -2.42 1.82 -6.92
C LYS A 26 -3.27 0.57 -6.69
N ILE A 27 -3.36 -0.31 -7.69
CA ILE A 27 -4.14 -1.56 -7.59
C ILE A 27 -3.58 -2.45 -6.48
N THR A 28 -2.25 -2.59 -6.42
CA THR A 28 -1.59 -3.42 -5.40
C THR A 28 -1.83 -2.88 -3.99
N VAL A 29 -1.60 -1.58 -3.78
CA VAL A 29 -1.84 -0.92 -2.48
C VAL A 29 -3.32 -0.99 -2.10
N GLN A 30 -4.25 -0.80 -3.04
CA GLN A 30 -5.69 -0.95 -2.79
C GLN A 30 -6.07 -2.35 -2.33
N ARG A 31 -5.49 -3.39 -2.93
CA ARG A 31 -5.72 -4.78 -2.53
C ARG A 31 -5.23 -5.02 -1.10
N LEU A 32 -3.98 -4.66 -0.82
CA LEU A 32 -3.38 -4.81 0.51
C LEU A 32 -4.16 -4.03 1.57
N LEU A 33 -4.61 -2.83 1.23
CA LEU A 33 -5.45 -2.01 2.10
C LEU A 33 -6.74 -2.72 2.49
N LYS A 34 -7.43 -3.34 1.52
CA LYS A 34 -8.65 -4.12 1.79
C LYS A 34 -8.36 -5.31 2.70
N ASP A 35 -7.23 -5.98 2.52
CA ASP A 35 -6.86 -7.14 3.33
C ASP A 35 -6.53 -6.74 4.77
N LEU A 36 -5.77 -5.66 4.96
CA LEU A 36 -5.53 -5.07 6.28
C LEU A 36 -6.85 -4.68 6.98
N GLN A 37 -7.76 -4.03 6.26
CA GLN A 37 -9.06 -3.63 6.78
C GLN A 37 -9.95 -4.80 7.22
N LYS A 38 -9.83 -5.97 6.60
CA LYS A 38 -10.55 -7.19 7.04
C LYS A 38 -10.01 -7.74 8.36
N GLN A 39 -8.73 -7.52 8.65
CA GLN A 39 -8.07 -8.02 9.87
C GLN A 39 -8.27 -7.07 11.07
N LEU A 40 -8.34 -5.75 10.82
CA LEU A 40 -8.47 -4.72 11.86
C LEU A 40 -9.58 -4.97 12.90
N PRO A 41 -10.81 -5.40 12.54
CA PRO A 41 -11.85 -5.67 13.53
C PRO A 41 -11.46 -6.76 14.54
N GLN A 42 -10.75 -7.80 14.08
CA GLN A 42 -10.32 -8.91 14.93
C GLN A 42 -9.18 -8.45 15.85
N VAL A 43 -8.20 -7.73 15.31
CA VAL A 43 -7.12 -7.10 16.09
C VAL A 43 -7.69 -6.15 17.15
N LYS A 44 -8.70 -5.35 16.82
CA LYS A 44 -9.39 -4.46 17.76
C LYS A 44 -10.09 -5.21 18.90
N GLN A 45 -10.62 -6.41 18.65
CA GLN A 45 -11.17 -7.25 19.71
C GLN A 45 -10.09 -7.76 20.67
N LEU A 46 -8.91 -8.14 20.15
CA LEU A 46 -7.77 -8.56 20.97
C LEU A 46 -7.25 -7.40 21.84
N VAL A 47 -7.15 -6.20 21.29
CA VAL A 47 -6.81 -4.99 22.07
C VAL A 47 -7.82 -4.77 23.20
N LYS A 48 -9.13 -4.87 22.92
CA LYS A 48 -10.18 -4.71 23.96
C LYS A 48 -10.10 -5.77 25.06
N ARG A 49 -9.57 -6.96 24.76
CA ARG A 49 -9.33 -8.03 25.73
C ARG A 49 -8.01 -7.85 26.50
N ASN A 50 -7.31 -6.73 26.31
CA ASN A 50 -5.97 -6.44 26.82
C ASN A 50 -4.92 -7.48 26.38
N GLN A 51 -5.13 -8.14 25.24
CA GLN A 51 -4.20 -9.13 24.67
C GLN A 51 -3.21 -8.50 23.69
N LEU A 52 -3.38 -7.21 23.35
CA LEU A 52 -2.55 -6.48 22.41
C LEU A 52 -2.46 -4.99 22.78
N ASP A 53 -1.32 -4.37 22.47
CA ASP A 53 -1.07 -2.94 22.63
C ASP A 53 -1.95 -2.08 21.69
N ALA A 54 -2.55 -1.01 22.21
CA ALA A 54 -3.42 -0.11 21.44
C ALA A 54 -2.69 0.68 20.34
N GLY A 55 -1.38 0.93 20.52
CA GLY A 55 -0.54 1.62 19.54
C GLY A 55 -0.32 0.82 18.25
N LEU A 56 -0.44 -0.52 18.30
CA LEU A 56 -0.44 -1.36 17.09
C LEU A 56 -1.68 -1.10 16.22
N LEU A 57 -2.84 -0.94 16.86
CA LEU A 57 -4.09 -0.61 16.15
C LEU A 57 -4.01 0.79 15.54
N GLN A 58 -3.53 1.77 16.31
CA GLN A 58 -3.39 3.14 15.83
C GLN A 58 -2.47 3.25 14.62
N LYS A 59 -1.29 2.60 14.66
CA LYS A 59 -0.36 2.59 13.52
C LYS A 59 -0.97 2.01 12.25
N ALA A 60 -1.82 0.98 12.38
CA ALA A 60 -2.49 0.40 11.23
C ALA A 60 -3.62 1.29 10.69
N GLU A 61 -4.32 2.02 11.56
CA GLU A 61 -5.30 3.05 11.15
C GLU A 61 -4.60 4.22 10.42
N ASP A 62 -3.43 4.66 10.89
CA ASP A 62 -2.61 5.68 10.22
C ASP A 62 -2.12 5.21 8.85
N GLN A 63 -1.63 3.97 8.75
CA GLN A 63 -1.26 3.36 7.46
C GLN A 63 -2.44 3.29 6.49
N VAL A 64 -3.65 3.02 6.97
CA VAL A 64 -4.86 3.02 6.13
C VAL A 64 -5.15 4.41 5.59
N HIS A 65 -4.96 5.46 6.40
CA HIS A 65 -5.13 6.84 5.95
C HIS A 65 -4.11 7.19 4.87
N HIS A 66 -2.82 6.98 5.15
CA HIS A 66 -1.73 7.29 4.22
C HIS A 66 -1.85 6.52 2.91
N ALA A 67 -2.25 5.26 2.95
CA ALA A 67 -2.48 4.46 1.75
C ALA A 67 -3.54 5.08 0.82
N LYS A 68 -4.63 5.63 1.38
CA LYS A 68 -5.68 6.29 0.58
C LYS A 68 -5.18 7.57 -0.08
N GLU A 69 -4.35 8.33 0.62
CA GLU A 69 -3.75 9.57 0.09
C GLU A 69 -2.77 9.25 -1.05
N ALA A 70 -1.84 8.31 -0.84
CA ALA A 70 -0.88 7.93 -1.87
C ALA A 70 -1.53 7.33 -3.14
N ILE A 71 -2.63 6.57 -2.99
CA ILE A 71 -3.41 6.08 -4.12
C ILE A 71 -4.00 7.23 -4.94
N ARG A 72 -4.51 8.27 -4.26
CA ARG A 72 -5.08 9.46 -4.91
C ARG A 72 -3.99 10.27 -5.61
N ASP A 73 -2.86 10.45 -4.94
CA ASP A 73 -1.81 11.37 -5.37
C ASP A 73 -0.90 10.73 -6.46
N GLY A 74 -0.91 9.41 -6.60
CA GLY A 74 -0.27 8.71 -7.73
C GLY A 74 1.26 8.70 -7.66
N ASN A 75 1.85 8.89 -6.49
CA ASN A 75 3.29 8.88 -6.30
C ASN A 75 3.84 7.45 -6.27
N LEU A 76 4.54 7.03 -7.33
CA LEU A 76 5.07 5.66 -7.46
C LEU A 76 6.01 5.26 -6.30
N ARG A 77 6.85 6.18 -5.83
CA ARG A 77 7.78 5.90 -4.73
C ARG A 77 7.02 5.61 -3.45
N GLU A 78 6.06 6.47 -3.13
CA GLU A 78 5.22 6.34 -1.94
C GLU A 78 4.37 5.06 -1.99
N LEU A 79 3.81 4.73 -3.15
CA LEU A 79 3.07 3.48 -3.37
C LEU A 79 3.95 2.24 -3.09
N LYS A 80 5.21 2.21 -3.58
CA LYS A 80 6.16 1.11 -3.33
C LYS A 80 6.59 1.02 -1.86
N GLU A 81 6.73 2.15 -1.17
CA GLU A 81 7.05 2.16 0.26
C GLU A 81 5.85 1.67 1.10
N LEU A 82 4.64 2.11 0.75
CA LEU A 82 3.39 1.68 1.38
C LEU A 82 3.08 0.21 1.15
N GLU A 83 3.30 -0.32 -0.06
CA GLU A 83 3.16 -1.74 -0.37
C GLU A 83 3.90 -2.61 0.66
N LYS A 84 5.22 -2.38 0.81
CA LYS A 84 6.05 -3.10 1.78
C LYS A 84 5.59 -2.90 3.23
N SER A 85 5.09 -1.70 3.54
CA SER A 85 4.60 -1.36 4.88
C SER A 85 3.32 -2.12 5.22
N LEU A 86 2.37 -2.18 4.28
CA LEU A 86 1.11 -2.90 4.42
C LEU A 86 1.33 -4.41 4.48
N GLU A 87 2.21 -4.96 3.65
CA GLU A 87 2.56 -6.39 3.69
C GLU A 87 3.09 -6.82 5.06
N ARG A 88 3.98 -6.02 5.65
CA ARG A 88 4.49 -6.28 7.01
C ARG A 88 3.36 -6.24 8.04
N SER A 89 2.49 -5.24 8.00
CA SER A 89 1.38 -5.14 8.95
C SER A 89 0.40 -6.32 8.82
N ILE A 90 0.07 -6.71 7.59
CA ILE A 90 -0.78 -7.88 7.32
C ILE A 90 -0.13 -9.16 7.85
N SER A 91 1.18 -9.34 7.65
CA SER A 91 1.91 -10.50 8.14
C SER A 91 1.93 -10.56 9.68
N ILE A 92 2.20 -9.43 10.34
CA ILE A 92 2.17 -9.33 11.81
C ILE A 92 0.77 -9.65 12.33
N PHE A 93 -0.28 -9.08 11.75
CA PHE A 93 -1.66 -9.32 12.16
C PHE A 93 -2.08 -10.75 11.90
N ALA A 94 -1.72 -11.35 10.76
CA ALA A 94 -1.97 -12.77 10.51
C ALA A 94 -1.30 -13.66 11.56
N GLY A 95 -0.05 -13.37 11.94
CA GLY A 95 0.66 -14.08 13.01
C GLY A 95 -0.07 -13.98 14.35
N ILE A 96 -0.45 -12.76 14.77
CA ILE A 96 -1.22 -12.53 16.00
C ILE A 96 -2.55 -13.30 15.98
N LEU A 97 -3.30 -13.22 14.88
CA LEU A 97 -4.60 -13.86 14.73
C LEU A 97 -4.51 -15.39 14.66
N SER A 98 -3.38 -15.95 14.23
CA SER A 98 -3.17 -17.40 14.25
C SER A 98 -2.84 -17.96 15.64
N LEU A 99 -2.38 -17.10 16.56
CA LEU A 99 -1.98 -17.47 17.92
C LEU A 99 -3.08 -17.29 18.97
N ASN A 100 -4.20 -16.66 18.61
CA ASN A 100 -5.34 -16.35 19.49
C ASN A 100 -6.64 -16.94 18.97
#